data_AF-A0A2V8SG49-F1
#
_entry.id   AF-A0A2V8SG49-F1
#
_cell.length_a   1.000
_cell.length_b   1.000
_cell.length_c   1.000
_cell.angle_alpha   90.00
_cell.angle_beta   90.00
_cell.angle_gamma   90.00
#
_symmetry.space_group_name_H-M   'P 1'
#
loop_
_entity.id
_entity.type
_entity.pdbx_description
1 polymer ?
#
loop_
_entity_poly.entity_id
_entity_poly.type
_entity_poly.pdbx_seq_one_letter_code
_entity_poly.pdbx_strand_id
1 'polypeptide(L)'
;MRTSSANTNRIVRALIASLVFLMTLTFVYFTPLVFSQGQRRRSASGPAVPKKYSEFPHNAKAHQLVCATCHKFPSPNWNKVRSGSAAFPDITEYPQHESCIGCHRQQFFRGTPPVVCSICHTNPGPRDSSRHPFPNPREIFDTSKKGKQPSYSSDFAIGFPHDKHIEIVAASGAQLSPFRNVNFRTRLAGEESCKVCHANLFPQGESPDEFITPPPASIGDAFWLKKGTFKSVPTGHTTCFTCHSQESGMLPAPTDCNSCHKLKPEMPAADFDSKIAVQMGVEQRVILDAWRRRDSSGKFRHEFTAHNDLSCDTCHTVGTINTLDPKTKRVSVTSCSICHVTATVDDGGAMNFEVQARKTDTKFQCTKCHVVFGSRPIPQSHIQAIIEAGGKP
;
A
#
# COMPACT_ATOMS: atom_id res chain seq x y z
N MET A 1 79.65 39.46 45.75
CA MET A 1 80.07 38.06 45.58
C MET A 1 78.94 37.28 44.92
N ARG A 2 79.17 36.77 43.71
CA ARG A 2 78.23 35.97 42.92
C ARG A 2 78.25 34.52 43.40
N THR A 3 77.12 33.98 43.83
CA THR A 3 76.93 32.54 44.03
C THR A 3 75.76 32.04 43.18
N SER A 4 76.14 31.36 42.08
CA SER A 4 75.51 30.23 41.41
C SER A 4 73.97 30.10 41.38
N SER A 5 73.36 30.64 40.32
CA SER A 5 71.96 30.41 39.89
C SER A 5 71.74 29.02 39.22
N ALA A 6 72.79 28.23 39.04
CA ALA A 6 72.72 27.00 38.24
C ALA A 6 72.12 25.78 38.98
N ASN A 7 72.11 25.77 40.31
CA ASN A 7 71.62 24.61 41.08
C ASN A 7 70.11 24.64 41.38
N THR A 8 69.48 25.80 41.41
CA THR A 8 68.06 25.93 41.75
C THR A 8 67.15 25.34 40.68
N ASN A 9 67.53 25.48 39.40
CA ASN A 9 66.75 24.93 38.28
C ASN A 9 66.78 23.40 38.18
N ARG A 10 67.82 22.74 38.68
CA ARG A 10 67.89 21.27 38.70
C ARG A 10 66.99 20.67 39.78
N ILE A 11 66.93 21.30 40.95
CA ILE A 11 66.08 20.87 42.07
C ILE A 11 64.60 21.05 41.74
N VAL A 12 64.23 22.17 41.11
CA VAL A 12 62.83 22.43 40.69
C VAL A 12 62.37 21.43 39.63
N ARG A 13 63.23 21.08 38.66
CA ARG A 13 62.88 20.07 37.63
C ARG A 13 62.76 18.66 38.20
N ALA A 14 63.59 18.29 39.17
CA ALA A 14 63.49 16.99 39.85
C ALA A 14 62.21 16.87 40.69
N LEU A 15 61.80 17.95 41.37
CA LEU A 15 60.56 17.98 42.15
C LEU A 15 59.31 17.90 41.27
N ILE A 16 59.28 18.59 40.13
CA ILE A 16 58.15 18.52 39.18
C ILE A 16 58.05 17.13 38.56
N ALA A 17 59.17 16.51 38.16
CA ALA A 17 59.14 15.15 37.60
C ALA A 17 58.65 14.11 38.63
N SER A 18 59.02 14.27 39.90
CA SER A 18 58.59 13.39 41.00
C SER A 18 57.08 13.53 41.29
N LEU A 19 56.55 14.76 41.22
CA LEU A 19 55.12 15.03 41.43
C LEU A 19 54.24 14.48 40.29
N VAL A 20 54.71 14.56 39.04
CA VAL A 20 54.01 13.99 37.89
C VAL A 20 54.02 12.46 37.95
N PHE A 21 55.11 11.84 38.39
CA PHE A 21 55.21 10.38 38.53
C PHE A 21 54.36 9.84 39.69
N LEU A 22 54.20 10.58 40.79
CA LEU A 22 53.30 10.19 41.88
C LEU A 22 51.82 10.31 41.48
N MET A 23 51.43 11.34 40.70
CA MET A 23 50.05 11.49 40.25
C MET A 23 49.62 10.42 39.24
N THR A 24 50.52 9.93 38.37
CA THR A 24 50.19 8.85 37.43
C THR A 24 50.07 7.49 38.12
N LEU A 25 50.85 7.23 39.17
CA LEU A 25 50.74 5.97 39.95
C LEU A 25 49.44 5.88 40.76
N THR A 26 48.91 7.01 41.26
CA THR A 26 47.61 7.01 41.95
C THR A 26 46.41 6.78 41.03
N PHE A 27 46.53 7.09 39.73
CA PHE A 27 45.42 6.92 38.77
C PHE A 27 45.25 5.47 38.28
N VAL A 28 46.29 4.65 38.35
CA VAL A 28 46.26 3.24 37.91
C VAL A 28 45.78 2.29 39.01
N TYR A 29 45.95 2.63 40.29
CA TYR A 29 45.61 1.74 41.41
C TYR A 29 44.26 2.03 42.10
N PHE A 30 43.54 3.09 41.70
CA PHE A 30 42.21 3.45 42.25
C PHE A 30 41.10 3.47 41.19
N THR A 31 41.14 2.57 40.21
CA THR A 31 39.91 2.18 39.51
C THR A 31 39.17 1.16 40.39
N PRO A 32 38.01 1.51 40.97
CA PRO A 32 37.19 0.50 41.61
C PRO A 32 36.79 -0.55 40.58
N LEU A 33 36.93 -1.82 40.95
CA LEU A 33 36.20 -2.94 40.36
C LEU A 33 34.70 -2.60 40.38
N VAL A 34 34.24 -1.90 39.34
CA VAL A 34 32.83 -1.73 39.05
C VAL A 34 32.35 -3.10 38.63
N PHE A 35 31.57 -3.70 39.53
CA PHE A 35 30.67 -4.82 39.34
C PHE A 35 30.43 -5.14 37.86
N SER A 36 30.72 -6.39 37.51
CA SER A 36 30.05 -7.12 36.45
C SER A 36 28.54 -6.96 36.60
N GLN A 37 28.00 -5.86 36.07
CA GLN A 37 26.60 -5.78 35.72
C GLN A 37 26.43 -6.83 34.64
N GLY A 38 25.84 -7.95 35.02
CA GLY A 38 25.40 -8.96 34.09
C GLY A 38 24.76 -8.23 32.90
N GLN A 39 25.40 -8.36 31.74
CA GLN A 39 24.74 -8.16 30.47
C GLN A 39 23.63 -9.20 30.44
N ARG A 40 22.49 -8.87 31.08
CA ARG A 40 21.19 -9.31 30.63
C ARG A 40 21.17 -8.88 29.18
N ARG A 41 21.50 -9.85 28.31
CA ARG A 41 21.09 -9.86 26.92
C ARG A 41 19.68 -9.28 26.94
N ARG A 42 19.54 -8.03 26.50
CA ARG A 42 18.24 -7.47 26.21
C ARG A 42 17.74 -8.35 25.09
N SER A 43 16.98 -9.39 25.45
CA SER A 43 16.15 -10.11 24.52
C SER A 43 15.52 -9.07 23.64
N ALA A 44 15.73 -9.17 22.34
CA ALA A 44 15.11 -8.31 21.35
C ALA A 44 13.65 -8.17 21.77
N SER A 45 13.27 -6.95 22.17
CA SER A 45 11.91 -6.68 22.59
C SER A 45 11.03 -7.12 21.44
N GLY A 46 10.17 -8.10 21.68
CA GLY A 46 9.11 -8.45 20.74
C GLY A 46 8.33 -7.18 20.36
N PRO A 47 7.54 -7.24 19.26
CA PRO A 47 6.76 -6.09 18.83
C PRO A 47 6.01 -5.49 20.01
N ALA A 48 6.24 -4.19 20.26
CA ALA A 48 5.66 -3.50 21.40
C ALA A 48 4.13 -3.59 21.31
N VAL A 49 3.49 -4.09 22.37
CA VAL A 49 2.03 -4.11 22.45
C VAL A 49 1.52 -2.66 22.37
N PRO A 50 0.59 -2.32 21.45
CA PRO A 50 0.03 -0.98 21.35
C PRO A 50 -0.52 -0.52 22.70
N LYS A 51 -0.26 0.74 23.06
CA LYS A 51 -0.81 1.30 24.29
C LYS A 51 -2.33 1.42 24.13
N LYS A 52 -3.09 1.03 25.15
CA LYS A 52 -4.56 1.20 25.13
C LYS A 52 -4.89 2.67 24.83
N TYR A 53 -5.79 2.90 23.87
CA TYR A 53 -6.21 4.23 23.38
C TYR A 53 -5.18 5.00 22.54
N SER A 54 -4.10 4.38 22.05
CA SER A 54 -3.22 5.02 21.06
C SER A 54 -3.73 4.90 19.62
N GLU A 55 -4.81 4.15 19.42
CA GLU A 55 -5.43 3.85 18.12
C GLU A 55 -6.96 3.99 18.23
N PHE A 56 -7.61 4.27 17.09
CA PHE A 56 -9.07 4.36 16.99
C PHE A 56 -9.55 3.47 15.83
N PRO A 57 -9.87 2.20 16.10
CA PRO A 57 -10.30 1.29 15.06
C PRO A 57 -11.80 1.44 14.79
N HIS A 58 -12.18 1.69 13.54
CA HIS A 58 -13.60 1.83 13.15
C HIS A 58 -14.36 0.49 13.17
N ASN A 59 -13.64 -0.63 13.20
CA ASN A 59 -14.25 -1.96 13.29
C ASN A 59 -14.80 -2.28 14.69
N ALA A 60 -14.44 -1.51 15.73
CA ALA A 60 -15.03 -1.68 17.04
C ALA A 60 -16.51 -1.33 16.99
N LYS A 61 -17.39 -2.22 17.49
CA LYS A 61 -18.86 -2.05 17.43
C LYS A 61 -19.33 -0.68 17.94
N ALA A 62 -18.68 -0.15 18.98
CA ALA A 62 -18.99 1.18 19.55
C ALA A 62 -18.62 2.36 18.64
N HIS A 63 -17.72 2.17 17.67
CA HIS A 63 -17.28 3.19 16.71
C HIS A 63 -18.00 3.10 15.36
N GLN A 64 -18.86 2.10 15.15
CA GLN A 64 -19.67 1.93 13.93
C GLN A 64 -20.93 2.81 13.96
N LEU A 65 -20.75 4.09 14.27
CA LEU A 65 -21.79 5.11 14.22
C LEU A 65 -21.93 5.65 12.79
N VAL A 66 -22.97 6.44 12.53
CA VAL A 66 -23.06 7.19 11.27
C VAL A 66 -21.88 8.15 11.18
N CYS A 67 -21.20 8.21 10.03
CA CYS A 67 -19.97 9.00 9.87
C CYS A 67 -20.14 10.46 10.31
N ALA A 68 -21.27 11.07 9.98
CA ALA A 68 -21.62 12.45 10.32
C ALA A 68 -21.70 12.73 11.83
N THR A 69 -21.85 11.70 12.67
CA THR A 69 -21.79 11.84 14.14
C THR A 69 -20.41 12.29 14.61
N CYS A 70 -19.34 11.94 13.88
CA CYS A 70 -17.98 12.29 14.24
C CYS A 70 -17.31 13.24 13.23
N HIS A 71 -17.52 13.01 11.94
CA HIS A 71 -16.90 13.75 10.84
C HIS A 71 -17.86 14.78 10.26
N LYS A 72 -17.47 16.06 10.28
CA LYS A 72 -18.26 17.15 9.69
C LYS A 72 -18.00 17.26 8.20
N PHE A 73 -19.07 17.15 7.39
CA PHE A 73 -19.06 17.38 5.95
C PHE A 73 -19.65 18.76 5.59
N PRO A 74 -18.95 19.56 4.76
CA PRO A 74 -17.53 19.43 4.45
C PRO A 74 -16.67 19.88 5.63
N SER A 75 -15.40 19.47 5.66
CA SER A 75 -14.44 19.91 6.69
C SER A 75 -14.07 21.39 6.48
N PRO A 76 -13.88 22.21 7.53
CA PRO A 76 -13.64 23.66 7.39
C PRO A 76 -12.47 24.07 6.48
N ASN A 77 -11.50 23.17 6.29
CA ASN A 77 -10.30 23.37 5.47
C ASN A 77 -10.39 22.75 4.05
N TRP A 78 -11.55 22.23 3.61
CA TRP A 78 -11.69 21.53 2.33
C TRP A 78 -11.18 22.35 1.13
N ASN A 79 -11.47 23.65 1.13
CA ASN A 79 -11.08 24.61 0.09
C ASN A 79 -9.62 25.09 0.19
N LYS A 80 -8.92 24.71 1.27
CA LYS A 80 -7.49 25.01 1.46
C LYS A 80 -6.62 23.85 1.02
N VAL A 81 -7.09 22.61 1.22
CA VAL A 81 -6.34 21.41 0.82
C VAL A 81 -6.47 21.10 -0.67
N ARG A 82 -7.53 21.61 -1.33
CA ARG A 82 -7.69 21.60 -2.78
C ARG A 82 -8.14 23.00 -3.22
N SER A 83 -7.49 23.55 -4.24
CA SER A 83 -7.72 24.92 -4.73
C SER A 83 -8.16 24.93 -6.20
N GLY A 84 -8.79 26.03 -6.62
CA GLY A 84 -9.21 26.23 -8.02
C GLY A 84 -10.24 25.18 -8.46
N SER A 85 -10.13 24.70 -9.70
CA SER A 85 -11.03 23.70 -10.29
C SER A 85 -10.97 22.32 -9.62
N ALA A 86 -9.98 22.06 -8.76
CA ALA A 86 -9.87 20.83 -7.99
C ALA A 86 -10.61 20.90 -6.63
N ALA A 87 -11.12 22.07 -6.24
CA ALA A 87 -11.78 22.26 -4.96
C ALA A 87 -13.24 21.77 -5.01
N PHE A 88 -13.60 20.87 -4.09
CA PHE A 88 -14.98 20.41 -3.89
C PHE A 88 -15.22 20.09 -2.40
N PRO A 89 -16.46 20.23 -1.89
CA PRO A 89 -16.82 19.87 -0.52
C PRO A 89 -16.40 18.44 -0.17
N ASP A 90 -15.60 18.25 0.88
CA ASP A 90 -15.06 16.93 1.26
C ASP A 90 -14.68 16.86 2.76
N ILE A 91 -14.46 15.64 3.27
CA ILE A 91 -13.84 15.39 4.58
C ILE A 91 -12.32 15.38 4.44
N THR A 92 -11.65 16.38 5.01
CA THR A 92 -10.20 16.57 4.82
C THR A 92 -9.45 16.80 6.13
N GLU A 93 -10.13 16.56 7.26
CA GLU A 93 -9.56 16.71 8.58
C GLU A 93 -10.16 15.71 9.59
N TYR A 94 -9.44 15.52 10.70
CA TYR A 94 -9.91 14.74 11.84
C TYR A 94 -11.18 15.35 12.47
N PRO A 95 -12.01 14.54 13.13
CA PRO A 95 -13.06 15.01 14.01
C PRO A 95 -12.56 16.04 15.03
N GLN A 96 -13.45 16.96 15.43
CA GLN A 96 -13.18 17.85 16.55
C GLN A 96 -13.19 17.08 17.88
N HIS A 97 -12.54 17.63 18.90
CA HIS A 97 -12.47 16.97 20.22
C HIS A 97 -13.86 16.67 20.80
N GLU A 98 -14.84 17.54 20.56
CA GLU A 98 -16.24 17.34 20.97
C GLU A 98 -16.82 15.98 20.53
N SER A 99 -16.49 15.53 19.32
CA SER A 99 -16.93 14.23 18.78
C SER A 99 -16.47 13.04 19.63
N CYS A 100 -15.32 13.17 20.29
CA CYS A 100 -14.73 12.10 21.10
C CYS A 100 -15.03 12.27 22.60
N ILE A 101 -15.07 13.50 23.11
CA ILE A 101 -15.20 13.80 24.55
C ILE A 101 -16.53 13.28 25.11
N GLY A 102 -17.60 13.23 24.32
CA GLY A 102 -18.89 12.69 24.77
C GLY A 102 -18.80 11.24 25.29
N CYS A 103 -17.97 10.40 24.66
CA CYS A 103 -17.81 8.99 25.03
C CYS A 103 -16.48 8.71 25.74
N HIS A 104 -15.42 9.46 25.44
CA HIS A 104 -14.05 9.24 25.89
C HIS A 104 -13.55 10.30 26.89
N ARG A 105 -14.45 10.97 27.60
CA ARG A 105 -14.12 12.05 28.55
C ARG A 105 -12.95 11.71 29.47
N GLN A 106 -12.98 10.52 30.09
CA GLN A 106 -11.94 10.10 31.03
C GLN A 106 -10.57 9.97 30.34
N GLN A 107 -10.52 9.48 29.11
CA GLN A 107 -9.27 9.30 28.36
C GLN A 107 -8.68 10.64 27.92
N PHE A 108 -9.50 11.66 27.69
CA PHE A 108 -9.05 13.01 27.33
C PHE A 108 -8.41 13.78 28.50
N PHE A 109 -8.73 13.43 29.76
CA PHE A 109 -8.28 14.16 30.94
C PHE A 109 -7.37 13.34 31.87
N ARG A 110 -6.91 12.15 31.44
CA ARG A 110 -6.02 11.28 32.23
C ARG A 110 -4.67 11.08 31.52
N GLY A 111 -3.58 11.29 32.25
CA GLY A 111 -2.21 11.20 31.76
C GLY A 111 -1.66 12.53 31.23
N THR A 112 -0.34 12.60 31.01
CA THR A 112 0.34 13.83 30.54
C THR A 112 1.48 13.47 29.57
N PRO A 113 1.29 13.65 28.25
CA PRO A 113 0.01 13.93 27.58
C PRO A 113 -0.92 12.69 27.63
N PRO A 114 -2.25 12.88 27.57
CA PRO A 114 -3.20 11.77 27.46
C PRO A 114 -2.95 10.93 26.20
N VAL A 115 -2.99 9.60 26.33
CA VAL A 115 -2.66 8.68 25.22
C VAL A 115 -3.61 8.85 24.03
N VAL A 116 -4.89 9.16 24.29
CA VAL A 116 -5.90 9.41 23.24
C VAL A 116 -5.49 10.53 22.27
N CYS A 117 -4.69 11.50 22.73
CA CYS A 117 -4.22 12.59 21.88
C CYS A 117 -3.29 12.09 20.77
N SER A 118 -2.58 10.96 20.95
CA SER A 118 -1.69 10.41 19.93
C SER A 118 -2.41 9.79 18.73
N ILE A 119 -3.74 9.65 18.80
CA ILE A 119 -4.54 9.20 17.65
C ILE A 119 -4.42 10.22 16.50
N CYS A 120 -4.47 11.52 16.84
CA CYS A 120 -4.45 12.62 15.87
C CYS A 120 -3.14 13.41 15.91
N HIS A 121 -2.50 13.55 17.06
CA HIS A 121 -1.34 14.42 17.24
C HIS A 121 -0.01 13.68 17.18
N THR A 122 0.95 14.24 16.44
CA THR A 122 2.36 13.85 16.51
C THR A 122 3.02 14.42 17.76
N ASN A 123 2.61 15.62 18.17
CA ASN A 123 3.00 16.23 19.43
C ASN A 123 1.75 16.79 20.12
N PRO A 124 1.23 16.12 21.16
CA PRO A 124 0.07 16.60 21.91
C PRO A 124 0.53 17.49 23.07
N GLY A 125 0.76 18.78 22.80
CA GLY A 125 1.10 19.76 23.83
C GLY A 125 0.42 21.11 23.61
N PRO A 126 0.36 21.96 24.64
CA PRO A 126 -0.23 23.30 24.52
C PRO A 126 0.62 24.26 23.66
N ARG A 127 1.92 23.95 23.48
CA ARG A 127 2.86 24.76 22.69
C ARG A 127 3.09 24.23 21.28
N ASP A 128 2.81 22.95 21.07
CA ASP A 128 2.91 22.27 19.78
C ASP A 128 1.79 21.24 19.74
N SER A 129 0.84 21.49 18.85
CA SER A 129 -0.33 20.65 18.61
C SER A 129 -0.28 20.04 17.20
N SER A 130 0.92 19.81 16.67
CA SER A 130 1.12 19.21 15.36
C SER A 130 0.35 17.89 15.24
N ARG A 131 -0.30 17.71 14.08
CA ARG A 131 -1.14 16.56 13.78
C ARG A 131 -0.48 15.65 12.76
N HIS A 132 -0.80 14.37 12.86
CA HIS A 132 -0.66 13.47 11.72
C HIS A 132 -1.44 14.05 10.53
N PRO A 133 -0.97 13.85 9.29
CA PRO A 133 -1.78 14.19 8.13
C PRO A 133 -3.07 13.36 8.14
N PHE A 134 -4.16 13.96 7.68
CA PHE A 134 -5.42 13.24 7.49
C PHE A 134 -5.34 12.40 6.21
N PRO A 135 -5.87 11.17 6.18
CA PRO A 135 -5.77 10.27 5.02
C PRO A 135 -6.38 10.73 3.69
N ASN A 136 -7.14 11.83 3.69
CA ASN A 136 -7.77 12.40 2.50
C ASN A 136 -7.46 13.91 2.42
N PRO A 137 -6.94 14.45 1.29
CA PRO A 137 -6.58 13.78 0.03
C PRO A 137 -5.43 12.77 0.15
N ARG A 138 -5.54 11.65 -0.57
CA ARG A 138 -4.51 10.61 -0.60
C ARG A 138 -3.20 11.10 -1.20
N GLU A 139 -3.28 11.99 -2.18
CA GLU A 139 -2.13 12.55 -2.89
C GLU A 139 -1.18 13.27 -1.92
N ILE A 140 -1.73 13.92 -0.90
CA ILE A 140 -0.95 14.56 0.17
C ILE A 140 -0.55 13.52 1.21
N PHE A 141 -1.49 12.68 1.66
CA PHE A 141 -1.23 11.73 2.74
C PHE A 141 -0.15 10.69 2.40
N ASP A 142 -0.17 10.13 1.20
CA ASP A 142 0.73 9.05 0.77
C ASP A 142 2.19 9.51 0.70
N THR A 143 2.44 10.81 0.53
CA THR A 143 3.81 11.39 0.54
C THR A 143 4.34 11.65 1.95
N SER A 144 3.47 11.63 2.96
CA SER A 144 3.84 11.89 4.35
C SER A 144 4.58 10.73 5.00
N LYS A 145 5.27 11.00 6.12
CA LYS A 145 5.91 9.97 6.94
C LYS A 145 4.95 8.86 7.38
N LYS A 146 3.68 9.18 7.66
CA LYS A 146 2.66 8.20 8.09
C LYS A 146 2.15 7.37 6.92
N GLY A 147 1.86 7.99 5.78
CA GLY A 147 1.37 7.29 4.58
C GLY A 147 2.41 6.35 3.95
N LYS A 148 3.69 6.70 4.07
CA LYS A 148 4.82 5.85 3.65
C LYS A 148 5.05 4.62 4.54
N GLN A 149 4.40 4.51 5.70
CA GLN A 149 4.59 3.34 6.56
C GLN A 149 3.98 2.07 5.92
N PRO A 150 4.73 0.96 5.81
CA PRO A 150 4.21 -0.28 5.23
C PRO A 150 3.03 -0.89 5.98
N SER A 151 2.94 -0.60 7.28
CA SER A 151 1.88 -1.04 8.19
C SER A 151 0.59 -0.22 8.09
N TYR A 152 0.63 0.96 7.50
CA TYR A 152 -0.56 1.79 7.36
C TYR A 152 -1.58 1.10 6.45
N SER A 153 -2.81 0.95 6.94
CA SER A 153 -3.99 0.53 6.18
C SER A 153 -5.19 1.33 6.65
N SER A 154 -6.05 1.71 5.71
CA SER A 154 -7.39 2.21 6.05
C SER A 154 -8.22 1.07 6.66
N ASP A 155 -9.07 1.44 7.62
CA ASP A 155 -10.14 0.58 8.15
C ASP A 155 -11.29 0.39 7.15
N PHE A 156 -11.38 1.27 6.15
CA PHE A 156 -12.44 1.28 5.15
C PHE A 156 -11.94 0.89 3.77
N ALA A 157 -12.85 0.29 3.01
CA ALA A 157 -12.76 0.10 1.57
C ALA A 157 -14.01 0.69 0.89
N ILE A 158 -13.89 0.98 -0.41
CA ILE A 158 -15.00 1.51 -1.21
C ILE A 158 -15.80 0.35 -1.80
N GLY A 159 -17.11 0.40 -1.69
CA GLY A 159 -18.07 -0.36 -2.48
C GLY A 159 -18.31 0.31 -3.81
N PHE A 160 -17.87 -0.35 -4.87
CA PHE A 160 -18.04 0.09 -6.24
C PHE A 160 -18.42 -1.11 -7.10
N PRO A 161 -19.73 -1.39 -7.23
CA PRO A 161 -20.24 -2.48 -8.05
C PRO A 161 -20.27 -2.04 -9.52
N HIS A 162 -19.55 -2.75 -10.39
CA HIS A 162 -19.35 -2.34 -11.78
C HIS A 162 -20.61 -2.51 -12.64
N ASP A 163 -21.52 -3.45 -12.32
CA ASP A 163 -22.82 -3.60 -12.99
C ASP A 163 -23.65 -2.31 -12.95
N LYS A 164 -23.45 -1.47 -11.92
CA LYS A 164 -24.16 -0.19 -11.79
C LYS A 164 -23.50 0.94 -12.58
N HIS A 165 -22.26 0.80 -13.03
CA HIS A 165 -21.48 1.89 -13.59
C HIS A 165 -21.13 1.71 -15.08
N ILE A 166 -20.88 0.48 -15.55
CA ILE A 166 -20.40 0.22 -16.92
C ILE A 166 -21.30 0.85 -17.97
N GLU A 167 -22.62 0.64 -17.87
CA GLU A 167 -23.58 1.14 -18.88
C GLU A 167 -23.73 2.67 -18.85
N ILE A 168 -23.74 3.25 -17.66
CA ILE A 168 -23.88 4.71 -17.46
C ILE A 168 -22.64 5.42 -18.02
N VAL A 169 -21.46 4.90 -17.70
CA VAL A 169 -20.19 5.46 -18.17
C VAL A 169 -20.06 5.32 -19.68
N ALA A 170 -20.42 4.16 -20.24
CA ALA A 170 -20.43 3.95 -21.69
C ALA A 170 -21.39 4.91 -22.43
N ALA A 171 -22.55 5.23 -21.85
CA ALA A 171 -23.50 6.18 -22.41
C ALA A 171 -23.01 7.64 -22.30
N SER A 172 -22.28 7.98 -21.24
CA SER A 172 -21.77 9.34 -21.01
C SER A 172 -20.52 9.69 -21.86
N GLY A 173 -19.78 8.70 -22.34
CA GLY A 173 -18.56 8.88 -23.14
C GLY A 173 -18.73 8.71 -24.66
N ALA A 174 -19.85 8.17 -25.13
CA ALA A 174 -20.07 7.90 -26.56
C ALA A 174 -20.84 9.03 -27.24
N GLN A 175 -20.20 9.75 -28.17
CA GLN A 175 -20.94 10.39 -29.27
C GLN A 175 -21.76 9.30 -29.96
N LEU A 176 -23.08 9.35 -29.82
CA LEU A 176 -24.00 8.42 -30.44
C LEU A 176 -23.89 8.55 -31.97
N SER A 177 -23.15 7.65 -32.61
CA SER A 177 -23.13 7.55 -34.07
C SER A 177 -24.55 7.18 -34.57
N PRO A 178 -25.13 7.93 -35.52
CA PRO A 178 -26.54 7.82 -35.91
C PRO A 178 -26.90 6.55 -36.70
N PHE A 179 -25.94 5.66 -36.98
CA PHE A 179 -26.17 4.39 -37.66
C PHE A 179 -25.79 3.21 -36.77
N ARG A 180 -26.70 2.80 -35.87
CA ARG A 180 -26.54 1.55 -35.09
C ARG A 180 -27.58 0.51 -35.50
N ASN A 181 -27.09 -0.59 -36.07
CA ASN A 181 -27.86 -1.79 -36.39
C ASN A 181 -28.37 -2.48 -35.12
N VAL A 182 -29.64 -2.91 -35.12
CA VAL A 182 -30.41 -3.31 -33.93
C VAL A 182 -30.01 -4.69 -33.36
N ASN A 183 -29.08 -5.41 -33.98
CA ASN A 183 -28.77 -6.82 -33.65
C ASN A 183 -27.56 -7.07 -32.73
N PHE A 184 -26.88 -6.05 -32.20
CA PHE A 184 -25.74 -6.24 -31.28
C PHE A 184 -25.93 -5.42 -29.99
N ARG A 185 -26.81 -5.88 -29.08
CA ARG A 185 -27.15 -5.14 -27.85
C ARG A 185 -26.32 -5.45 -26.60
N THR A 186 -25.37 -6.38 -26.60
CA THR A 186 -24.86 -6.90 -25.30
C THR A 186 -23.35 -6.88 -25.02
N ARG A 187 -22.45 -6.43 -25.92
CA ARG A 187 -20.99 -6.65 -25.67
C ARG A 187 -19.99 -5.54 -25.99
N LEU A 188 -20.39 -4.33 -26.39
CA LEU A 188 -19.42 -3.32 -26.88
C LEU A 188 -19.20 -2.11 -25.95
N ALA A 189 -19.70 -2.17 -24.71
CA ALA A 189 -19.50 -1.10 -23.72
C ALA A 189 -18.24 -1.29 -22.85
N GLY A 190 -17.59 -2.47 -22.89
CA GLY A 190 -16.57 -2.85 -21.90
C GLY A 190 -15.31 -1.98 -21.92
N GLU A 191 -14.56 -1.97 -23.01
CA GLU A 191 -13.22 -1.35 -23.01
C GLU A 191 -13.26 0.18 -22.89
N GLU A 192 -14.11 0.85 -23.66
CA GLU A 192 -14.20 2.31 -23.64
C GLU A 192 -14.75 2.83 -22.31
N SER A 193 -15.64 2.09 -21.64
CA SER A 193 -16.10 2.47 -20.28
C SER A 193 -15.02 2.24 -19.23
N CYS A 194 -14.24 1.17 -19.33
CA CYS A 194 -13.12 0.91 -18.43
C CYS A 194 -12.09 2.04 -18.47
N LYS A 195 -11.75 2.53 -19.67
CA LYS A 195 -10.74 3.60 -19.87
C LYS A 195 -11.12 4.94 -19.24
N VAL A 196 -12.40 5.19 -18.95
CA VAL A 196 -12.83 6.40 -18.24
C VAL A 196 -12.25 6.46 -16.82
N CYS A 197 -12.07 5.30 -16.18
CA CYS A 197 -11.59 5.24 -14.78
C CYS A 197 -10.22 4.57 -14.64
N HIS A 198 -9.86 3.67 -15.55
CA HIS A 198 -8.64 2.87 -15.48
C HIS A 198 -7.65 3.29 -16.58
N ALA A 199 -6.42 3.56 -16.17
CA ALA A 199 -5.29 3.80 -17.07
C ALA A 199 -4.11 2.90 -16.68
N ASN A 200 -3.15 2.69 -17.58
CA ASN A 200 -1.91 2.01 -17.19
C ASN A 200 -1.16 2.88 -16.16
N LEU A 201 -0.80 2.30 -15.01
CA LEU A 201 0.10 2.95 -14.06
C LEU A 201 1.53 2.87 -14.60
N PHE A 202 2.18 4.02 -14.72
CA PHE A 202 3.53 4.16 -15.27
C PHE A 202 3.63 3.45 -16.63
N PRO A 203 2.90 3.91 -17.67
CA PRO A 203 2.95 3.30 -18.98
C PRO A 203 4.37 3.34 -19.54
N GLN A 204 4.75 2.32 -20.31
CA GLN A 204 6.03 2.30 -21.02
C GLN A 204 5.99 3.29 -22.18
N GLY A 205 4.91 3.27 -22.97
CA GLY A 205 4.83 4.06 -24.22
C GLY A 205 6.00 3.74 -25.15
N GLU A 206 6.62 4.79 -25.72
CA GLU A 206 7.78 4.66 -26.61
C GLU A 206 9.13 4.58 -25.86
N SER A 207 9.11 4.58 -24.53
CA SER A 207 10.34 4.57 -23.73
C SER A 207 11.07 3.22 -23.86
N PRO A 208 12.40 3.22 -24.05
CA PRO A 208 13.20 2.00 -24.00
C PRO A 208 13.31 1.42 -22.58
N ASP A 209 12.98 2.21 -21.55
CA ASP A 209 13.03 1.78 -20.16
C ASP A 209 11.79 0.95 -19.81
N GLU A 210 11.93 -0.37 -19.80
CA GLU A 210 10.83 -1.29 -19.52
C GLU A 210 10.42 -1.37 -18.04
N PHE A 211 11.24 -0.87 -17.13
CA PHE A 211 11.08 -1.09 -15.68
C PHE A 211 10.68 0.18 -14.92
N ILE A 212 9.87 0.03 -13.88
CA ILE A 212 9.57 1.13 -12.93
C ILE A 212 10.82 1.44 -12.11
N THR A 213 11.49 0.39 -11.63
CA THR A 213 12.81 0.44 -11.01
C THR A 213 13.68 -0.65 -11.60
N PRO A 214 14.97 -0.39 -11.88
CA PRO A 214 15.87 -1.43 -12.37
C PRO A 214 15.92 -2.61 -11.39
N PRO A 215 15.85 -3.86 -11.87
CA PRO A 215 15.89 -5.01 -10.98
C PRO A 215 17.26 -5.13 -10.31
N PRO A 216 17.32 -5.33 -8.98
CA PRO A 216 18.57 -5.63 -8.29
C PRO A 216 19.21 -6.91 -8.83
N ALA A 217 20.53 -6.94 -9.01
CA ALA A 217 21.25 -8.15 -9.42
C ALA A 217 21.03 -9.34 -8.47
N SER A 218 20.74 -9.06 -7.20
CA SER A 218 20.55 -10.06 -6.14
C SER A 218 19.25 -10.86 -6.22
N ILE A 219 18.26 -10.44 -7.01
CA ILE A 219 16.96 -11.12 -7.10
C ILE A 219 16.84 -12.05 -8.32
N GLY A 220 17.84 -12.10 -9.21
CA GLY A 220 17.81 -12.92 -10.42
C GLY A 220 16.52 -12.72 -11.24
N ASP A 221 16.00 -13.79 -11.84
CA ASP A 221 14.73 -13.78 -12.60
C ASP A 221 13.48 -13.83 -11.69
N ALA A 222 13.62 -13.62 -10.36
CA ALA A 222 12.55 -13.89 -9.40
C ALA A 222 11.33 -12.98 -9.58
N PHE A 223 11.46 -11.78 -10.14
CA PHE A 223 10.40 -10.91 -10.65
C PHE A 223 10.98 -9.53 -11.01
N TRP A 224 10.64 -8.96 -12.17
CA TRP A 224 10.98 -7.58 -12.51
C TRP A 224 9.72 -6.74 -12.74
N LEU A 225 9.63 -5.60 -12.07
CA LEU A 225 8.44 -4.76 -12.09
C LEU A 225 8.48 -3.86 -13.32
N LYS A 226 7.86 -4.33 -14.40
CA LYS A 226 7.77 -3.60 -15.66
C LYS A 226 6.74 -2.47 -15.59
N LYS A 227 6.97 -1.43 -16.39
CA LYS A 227 5.99 -0.36 -16.67
C LYS A 227 4.70 -0.94 -17.26
N GLY A 228 3.56 -0.33 -16.93
CA GLY A 228 2.23 -0.81 -17.34
C GLY A 228 1.81 -2.16 -16.76
N THR A 229 2.45 -2.61 -15.68
CA THR A 229 2.05 -3.85 -15.00
C THR A 229 0.65 -3.72 -14.41
N PHE A 230 0.34 -2.58 -13.78
CA PHE A 230 -0.91 -2.35 -13.07
C PHE A 230 -1.81 -1.34 -13.80
N LYS A 231 -3.12 -1.49 -13.65
CA LYS A 231 -4.09 -0.44 -13.98
C LYS A 231 -4.30 0.46 -12.76
N SER A 232 -4.54 1.75 -13.00
CA SER A 232 -4.92 2.73 -12.00
C SER A 232 -6.34 2.44 -11.53
N VAL A 233 -6.66 2.92 -10.34
CA VAL A 233 -8.04 3.02 -9.87
C VAL A 233 -8.22 4.41 -9.29
N PRO A 234 -9.44 4.96 -9.26
CA PRO A 234 -9.71 6.19 -8.52
C PRO A 234 -9.20 6.07 -7.07
N THR A 235 -8.41 7.03 -6.61
CA THR A 235 -7.81 7.05 -5.26
C THR A 235 -8.41 8.12 -4.35
N GLY A 236 -9.35 8.92 -4.84
CA GLY A 236 -10.01 9.98 -4.08
C GLY A 236 -11.40 10.29 -4.62
N HIS A 237 -12.11 11.18 -3.93
CA HIS A 237 -13.48 11.55 -4.28
C HIS A 237 -13.60 12.34 -5.59
N THR A 238 -12.51 12.90 -6.13
CA THR A 238 -12.53 13.73 -7.35
C THR A 238 -13.25 13.04 -8.50
N THR A 239 -12.90 11.79 -8.81
CA THR A 239 -13.53 11.01 -9.89
C THR A 239 -14.97 10.63 -9.56
N CYS A 240 -15.28 10.35 -8.30
CA CYS A 240 -16.65 9.98 -7.92
C CYS A 240 -17.59 11.19 -8.04
N PHE A 241 -17.12 12.36 -7.60
CA PHE A 241 -17.91 13.58 -7.52
C PHE A 241 -18.03 14.32 -8.86
N THR A 242 -17.40 13.84 -9.95
CA THR A 242 -17.76 14.31 -11.30
C THR A 242 -19.19 13.92 -11.65
N CYS A 243 -19.67 12.78 -11.16
CA CYS A 243 -21.03 12.28 -11.37
C CYS A 243 -21.88 12.37 -10.11
N HIS A 244 -21.32 12.07 -8.93
CA HIS A 244 -22.02 12.13 -7.64
C HIS A 244 -21.76 13.48 -6.95
N SER A 245 -22.28 14.57 -7.50
CA SER A 245 -22.21 15.90 -6.89
C SER A 245 -23.56 16.33 -6.33
N GLN A 246 -23.59 17.42 -5.55
CA GLN A 246 -24.87 18.01 -5.15
C GLN A 246 -25.65 18.54 -6.37
N GLU A 247 -24.93 19.03 -7.39
CA GLU A 247 -25.52 19.64 -8.59
C GLU A 247 -26.12 18.61 -9.54
N SER A 248 -25.50 17.44 -9.67
CA SER A 248 -26.02 16.37 -10.54
C SER A 248 -27.27 15.71 -9.96
N GLY A 249 -27.48 15.80 -8.63
CA GLY A 249 -28.54 15.10 -7.91
C GLY A 249 -28.39 13.57 -7.93
N MET A 250 -27.27 13.03 -8.42
CA MET A 250 -27.07 11.58 -8.55
C MET A 250 -26.79 10.94 -7.18
N LEU A 251 -27.52 9.87 -6.87
CA LEU A 251 -27.31 9.09 -5.65
C LEU A 251 -26.26 7.99 -5.87
N PRO A 252 -25.43 7.66 -4.85
CA PRO A 252 -25.41 8.27 -3.52
C PRO A 252 -24.85 9.70 -3.52
N ALA A 253 -25.41 10.55 -2.66
CA ALA A 253 -24.95 11.92 -2.49
C ALA A 253 -23.57 11.97 -1.79
N PRO A 254 -22.74 13.02 -2.02
CA PRO A 254 -21.45 13.20 -1.35
C PRO A 254 -21.46 13.07 0.18
N THR A 255 -22.59 13.41 0.80
CA THR A 255 -22.80 13.39 2.25
C THR A 255 -23.11 12.00 2.80
N ASP A 256 -23.50 11.04 1.95
CA ASP A 256 -23.81 9.68 2.36
C ASP A 256 -22.57 8.78 2.29
N CYS A 257 -21.64 9.03 3.22
CA CYS A 257 -20.36 8.32 3.27
C CYS A 257 -20.57 6.79 3.38
N ASN A 258 -21.61 6.36 4.10
CA ASN A 258 -21.90 4.96 4.37
C ASN A 258 -22.34 4.19 3.12
N SER A 259 -22.88 4.86 2.10
CA SER A 259 -23.24 4.19 0.84
C SER A 259 -22.01 3.69 0.09
N CYS A 260 -20.91 4.45 0.11
CA CYS A 260 -19.68 4.09 -0.59
C CYS A 260 -18.65 3.42 0.33
N HIS A 261 -18.41 3.95 1.52
CA HIS A 261 -17.37 3.45 2.44
C HIS A 261 -17.93 2.35 3.33
N LYS A 262 -17.30 1.16 3.29
CA LYS A 262 -17.61 0.03 4.17
C LYS A 262 -16.37 -0.39 4.91
N LEU A 263 -16.56 -1.03 6.08
CA LEU A 263 -15.44 -1.65 6.78
C LEU A 263 -14.72 -2.60 5.82
N LYS A 264 -13.40 -2.48 5.79
CA LYS A 264 -12.55 -3.24 4.89
C LYS A 264 -12.73 -4.74 5.21
N PRO A 265 -13.16 -5.56 4.24
CA PRO A 265 -13.28 -6.98 4.46
C PRO A 265 -11.90 -7.61 4.60
N GLU A 266 -11.87 -8.82 5.15
CA GLU A 266 -10.66 -9.64 5.12
C GLU A 266 -10.28 -9.90 3.65
N MET A 267 -9.03 -9.57 3.33
CA MET A 267 -8.50 -9.76 1.99
C MET A 267 -7.79 -11.11 1.91
N PRO A 268 -7.97 -11.88 0.83
CA PRO A 268 -7.19 -13.10 0.63
C PRO A 268 -5.71 -12.77 0.57
N ALA A 269 -4.88 -13.79 0.79
CA ALA A 269 -3.45 -13.68 0.56
C ALA A 269 -3.21 -13.20 -0.89
N ALA A 270 -2.32 -12.23 -1.04
CA ALA A 270 -1.86 -11.78 -2.34
C ALA A 270 -0.58 -12.49 -2.75
N ASP A 271 -0.37 -12.62 -4.05
CA ASP A 271 0.86 -13.06 -4.68
C ASP A 271 1.88 -11.90 -4.69
N PHE A 272 2.26 -11.48 -3.49
CA PHE A 272 3.08 -10.31 -3.20
C PHE A 272 4.05 -10.59 -2.06
N ASP A 273 5.30 -10.12 -2.20
CA ASP A 273 6.27 -10.04 -1.10
C ASP A 273 6.75 -8.60 -0.91
N SER A 274 6.48 -8.06 0.29
CA SER A 274 6.96 -6.74 0.67
C SER A 274 8.50 -6.62 0.68
N LYS A 275 9.23 -7.71 0.96
CA LYS A 275 10.69 -7.70 0.96
C LYS A 275 11.25 -7.52 -0.44
N ILE A 276 10.64 -8.18 -1.43
CA ILE A 276 11.00 -8.01 -2.84
C ILE A 276 10.75 -6.56 -3.27
N ALA A 277 9.58 -6.00 -2.92
CA ALA A 277 9.28 -4.60 -3.25
C ALA A 277 10.28 -3.61 -2.63
N VAL A 278 10.72 -3.85 -1.39
CA VAL A 278 11.76 -3.04 -0.71
C VAL A 278 13.11 -3.19 -1.41
N GLN A 279 13.53 -4.40 -1.74
CA GLN A 279 14.79 -4.64 -2.46
C GLN A 279 14.81 -3.95 -3.82
N MET A 280 13.66 -3.89 -4.50
CA MET A 280 13.50 -3.21 -5.79
C MET A 280 13.41 -1.69 -5.66
N GLY A 281 13.45 -1.12 -4.45
CA GLY A 281 13.31 0.33 -4.25
C GLY A 281 11.94 0.89 -4.63
N VAL A 282 10.89 0.07 -4.58
CA VAL A 282 9.52 0.51 -4.90
C VAL A 282 8.93 1.28 -3.72
N GLU A 283 8.90 2.60 -3.83
CA GLU A 283 8.39 3.49 -2.78
C GLU A 283 6.97 4.00 -3.06
N GLN A 284 6.49 3.93 -4.30
CA GLN A 284 5.21 4.54 -4.68
C GLN A 284 4.05 3.78 -4.05
N ARG A 285 3.31 4.44 -3.15
CA ARG A 285 2.19 3.83 -2.43
C ARG A 285 1.13 3.22 -3.34
N VAL A 286 0.81 3.90 -4.44
CA VAL A 286 -0.16 3.42 -5.44
C VAL A 286 0.24 2.07 -6.05
N ILE A 287 1.54 1.86 -6.30
CA ILE A 287 2.07 0.59 -6.81
C ILE A 287 1.98 -0.49 -5.75
N LEU A 288 2.45 -0.20 -4.53
CA LEU A 288 2.41 -1.16 -3.42
C LEU A 288 0.99 -1.59 -3.10
N ASP A 289 0.03 -0.66 -3.06
CA ASP A 289 -1.38 -0.95 -2.83
C ASP A 289 -1.97 -1.77 -3.99
N ALA A 290 -1.62 -1.50 -5.25
CA ALA A 290 -2.08 -2.29 -6.41
C ALA A 290 -1.52 -3.71 -6.40
N TRP A 291 -0.23 -3.86 -6.09
CA TRP A 291 0.44 -5.15 -6.05
C TRP A 291 -0.07 -6.04 -4.91
N ARG A 292 -0.30 -5.47 -3.72
CA ARG A 292 -0.92 -6.16 -2.57
C ARG A 292 -2.34 -6.67 -2.82
N ARG A 293 -2.95 -6.34 -3.96
CA ARG A 293 -4.29 -6.79 -4.37
C ARG A 293 -4.27 -7.90 -5.42
N ARG A 294 -3.09 -8.34 -5.89
CA ARG A 294 -2.94 -9.43 -6.87
C ARG A 294 -3.11 -10.79 -6.19
N ASP A 295 -4.34 -11.28 -6.06
CA ASP A 295 -4.67 -12.53 -5.37
C ASP A 295 -4.54 -13.80 -6.25
N SER A 296 -4.27 -13.65 -7.55
CA SER A 296 -4.06 -14.76 -8.49
C SER A 296 -2.73 -14.72 -9.23
N SER A 297 -2.38 -13.61 -9.89
CA SER A 297 -1.15 -13.50 -10.70
C SER A 297 -0.34 -12.25 -10.33
N GLY A 298 0.74 -12.44 -9.57
CA GLY A 298 1.60 -11.35 -9.11
C GLY A 298 2.38 -10.68 -10.23
N LYS A 299 2.59 -11.36 -11.37
CA LYS A 299 3.46 -10.90 -12.47
C LYS A 299 2.74 -10.46 -13.74
N PHE A 300 1.40 -10.52 -13.77
CA PHE A 300 0.64 -10.19 -14.98
C PHE A 300 0.81 -8.71 -15.37
N ARG A 301 1.25 -8.48 -16.61
CA ARG A 301 1.43 -7.14 -17.20
C ARG A 301 0.31 -6.84 -18.19
N HIS A 302 -0.37 -5.71 -18.01
CA HIS A 302 -1.44 -5.29 -18.93
C HIS A 302 -0.88 -4.72 -20.24
N GLU A 303 0.24 -3.98 -20.20
CA GLU A 303 0.87 -3.36 -21.36
C GLU A 303 1.84 -4.30 -22.11
N PHE A 304 1.71 -5.62 -21.95
CA PHE A 304 2.43 -6.56 -22.82
C PHE A 304 1.70 -6.63 -24.15
N THR A 305 2.40 -6.64 -25.29
CA THR A 305 1.79 -6.56 -26.64
C THR A 305 0.61 -7.52 -26.81
N ALA A 306 0.75 -8.78 -26.39
CA ALA A 306 -0.32 -9.77 -26.51
C ALA A 306 -1.52 -9.55 -25.55
N HIS A 307 -1.36 -8.73 -24.51
CA HIS A 307 -2.44 -8.43 -23.55
C HIS A 307 -3.06 -7.05 -23.79
N ASN A 308 -2.29 -6.10 -24.31
CA ASN A 308 -2.72 -4.71 -24.48
C ASN A 308 -3.84 -4.57 -25.52
N ASP A 309 -3.88 -5.49 -26.49
CA ASP A 309 -4.88 -5.50 -27.56
C ASP A 309 -6.15 -6.27 -27.19
N LEU A 310 -6.17 -6.91 -26.01
CA LEU A 310 -7.34 -7.62 -25.50
C LEU A 310 -8.27 -6.65 -24.76
N SER A 311 -9.58 -6.78 -25.01
CA SER A 311 -10.58 -6.08 -24.20
C SER A 311 -10.60 -6.62 -22.77
N CYS A 312 -10.84 -5.75 -21.78
CA CYS A 312 -10.85 -6.10 -20.36
C CYS A 312 -11.73 -7.33 -20.04
N ASP A 313 -12.87 -7.48 -20.74
CA ASP A 313 -13.84 -8.55 -20.56
C ASP A 313 -13.39 -9.93 -21.11
N THR A 314 -12.27 -9.96 -21.82
CA THR A 314 -11.59 -11.22 -22.20
C THR A 314 -11.07 -11.94 -20.95
N CYS A 315 -10.57 -11.16 -19.97
CA CYS A 315 -9.92 -11.69 -18.77
C CYS A 315 -10.75 -11.51 -17.51
N HIS A 316 -11.55 -10.44 -17.46
CA HIS A 316 -12.35 -10.09 -16.30
C HIS A 316 -13.83 -10.29 -16.56
N THR A 317 -14.57 -10.81 -15.58
CA THR A 317 -16.03 -10.77 -15.62
C THR A 317 -16.51 -9.40 -15.15
N VAL A 318 -16.29 -8.36 -15.97
CA VAL A 318 -16.40 -6.93 -15.57
C VAL A 318 -17.73 -6.61 -14.88
N GLY A 319 -18.85 -7.10 -15.41
CA GLY A 319 -20.19 -6.86 -14.84
C GLY A 319 -20.41 -7.49 -13.46
N THR A 320 -19.53 -8.34 -12.96
CA THR A 320 -19.64 -8.93 -11.61
C THR A 320 -18.70 -8.28 -10.61
N ILE A 321 -17.78 -7.41 -11.04
CA ILE A 321 -16.76 -6.84 -10.18
C ILE A 321 -17.41 -5.92 -9.14
N ASN A 322 -17.16 -6.24 -7.86
CA ASN A 322 -17.39 -5.35 -6.75
C ASN A 322 -16.07 -5.16 -5.99
N THR A 323 -15.64 -3.92 -5.81
CA THR A 323 -14.37 -3.62 -5.13
C THR A 323 -14.29 -4.12 -3.70
N LEU A 324 -15.42 -4.36 -3.02
CA LEU A 324 -15.50 -4.97 -1.70
C LEU A 324 -15.40 -6.50 -1.73
N ASP A 325 -15.74 -7.16 -2.84
CA ASP A 325 -15.61 -8.62 -2.93
C ASP A 325 -14.32 -8.99 -3.66
N PRO A 326 -13.25 -9.43 -2.95
CA PRO A 326 -12.02 -9.86 -3.58
C PRO A 326 -12.22 -10.95 -4.64
N LYS A 327 -13.18 -11.85 -4.45
CA LYS A 327 -13.42 -12.97 -5.38
C LYS A 327 -13.86 -12.48 -6.76
N THR A 328 -14.61 -11.39 -6.81
CA THR A 328 -15.11 -10.83 -8.07
C THR A 328 -14.04 -10.10 -8.88
N LYS A 329 -12.95 -9.66 -8.24
CA LYS A 329 -11.81 -8.99 -8.90
C LYS A 329 -10.82 -9.97 -9.50
N ARG A 330 -10.89 -11.24 -9.10
CA ARG A 330 -9.95 -12.27 -9.50
C ARG A 330 -10.10 -12.59 -10.99
N VAL A 331 -8.98 -12.58 -11.71
CA VAL A 331 -8.89 -13.17 -13.06
C VAL A 331 -8.83 -14.68 -12.90
N SER A 332 -9.75 -15.40 -13.55
CA SER A 332 -9.72 -16.87 -13.59
C SER A 332 -8.50 -17.34 -14.38
N VAL A 333 -7.87 -18.43 -13.92
CA VAL A 333 -6.76 -19.05 -14.66
C VAL A 333 -7.22 -19.58 -16.03
N THR A 334 -8.52 -19.90 -16.18
CA THR A 334 -9.13 -20.30 -17.46
C THR A 334 -9.10 -19.17 -18.50
N SER A 335 -9.12 -17.90 -18.09
CA SER A 335 -8.92 -16.78 -19.02
C SER A 335 -7.50 -16.76 -19.61
N CYS A 336 -6.52 -17.29 -18.87
CA CYS A 336 -5.15 -17.43 -19.33
C CYS A 336 -4.96 -18.64 -20.25
N SER A 337 -5.74 -19.72 -20.06
CA SER A 337 -5.54 -20.97 -20.79
C SER A 337 -5.80 -20.85 -22.29
N ILE A 338 -6.59 -19.87 -22.71
CA ILE A 338 -6.87 -19.57 -24.13
C ILE A 338 -5.56 -19.36 -24.94
N CYS A 339 -4.53 -18.78 -24.31
CA CYS A 339 -3.26 -18.47 -24.97
C CYS A 339 -2.05 -19.18 -24.35
N HIS A 340 -2.12 -19.52 -23.06
CA HIS A 340 -1.00 -20.10 -22.32
C HIS A 340 -1.08 -21.62 -22.16
N VAL A 341 -2.12 -22.26 -22.69
CA VAL A 341 -2.21 -23.72 -22.83
C VAL A 341 -2.14 -24.10 -24.29
N THR A 342 -1.35 -25.13 -24.57
CA THR A 342 -1.22 -25.78 -25.87
C THR A 342 -1.53 -27.27 -25.74
N ALA A 343 -1.66 -27.96 -26.88
CA ALA A 343 -1.99 -29.39 -26.90
C ALA A 343 -0.92 -30.21 -26.15
N THR A 344 0.36 -29.90 -26.37
CA THR A 344 1.51 -30.52 -25.72
C THR A 344 2.46 -29.47 -25.15
N VAL A 345 3.40 -29.89 -24.31
CA VAL A 345 4.44 -28.99 -23.76
C VAL A 345 5.40 -28.49 -24.84
N ASP A 346 5.64 -29.31 -25.87
CA ASP A 346 6.55 -28.97 -26.97
C ASP A 346 6.00 -27.84 -27.85
N ASP A 347 4.68 -27.61 -27.81
CA ASP A 347 4.01 -26.52 -28.52
C ASP A 347 4.18 -25.14 -27.84
N GLY A 348 4.89 -25.08 -26.70
CA GLY A 348 5.30 -23.81 -26.06
C GLY A 348 4.31 -23.22 -25.05
N GLY A 349 3.24 -23.94 -24.69
CA GLY A 349 2.28 -23.53 -23.66
C GLY A 349 2.93 -23.33 -22.30
N ALA A 350 2.93 -22.08 -21.83
CA ALA A 350 3.56 -21.71 -20.55
C ALA A 350 3.00 -22.51 -19.37
N MET A 351 1.69 -22.73 -19.33
CA MET A 351 1.04 -23.50 -18.26
C MET A 351 1.37 -24.99 -18.34
N ASN A 352 1.34 -25.59 -19.54
CA ASN A 352 1.74 -26.99 -19.71
C ASN A 352 3.17 -27.20 -19.22
N PHE A 353 4.08 -26.32 -19.65
CA PHE A 353 5.50 -26.39 -19.29
C PHE A 353 5.70 -26.32 -17.77
N GLU A 354 5.15 -25.29 -17.10
CA GLU A 354 5.39 -25.12 -15.65
C GLU A 354 4.77 -26.25 -14.81
N VAL A 355 3.61 -26.77 -15.22
CA VAL A 355 2.96 -27.90 -14.54
C VAL A 355 3.78 -29.19 -14.74
N GLN A 356 4.24 -29.47 -15.97
CA GLN A 356 5.07 -30.65 -16.22
C GLN A 356 6.42 -30.55 -15.48
N ALA A 357 7.07 -29.38 -15.54
CA ALA A 357 8.32 -29.13 -14.83
C ALA A 357 8.18 -29.36 -13.32
N ARG A 358 7.06 -28.92 -12.71
CA ARG A 358 6.75 -29.19 -11.29
C ARG A 358 6.51 -30.66 -10.99
N LYS A 359 5.91 -31.42 -11.91
CA LYS A 359 5.72 -32.87 -11.74
C LYS A 359 7.07 -33.61 -11.78
N THR A 360 7.99 -33.18 -12.63
CA THR A 360 9.34 -33.76 -12.75
C THR A 360 10.24 -33.35 -11.59
N ASP A 361 10.18 -32.08 -11.16
CA ASP A 361 10.93 -31.55 -10.03
C ASP A 361 10.00 -30.86 -9.03
N THR A 362 9.80 -31.50 -7.87
CA THR A 362 8.99 -30.93 -6.78
C THR A 362 9.53 -29.61 -6.23
N LYS A 363 10.76 -29.20 -6.56
CA LYS A 363 11.35 -27.91 -6.18
C LYS A 363 11.16 -26.81 -7.24
N PHE A 364 10.81 -27.15 -8.49
CA PHE A 364 10.63 -26.20 -9.59
C PHE A 364 9.62 -25.09 -9.29
N GLN A 365 9.99 -23.82 -9.23
CA GLN A 365 9.02 -22.75 -8.93
C GLN A 365 8.33 -22.21 -10.19
N CYS A 366 7.00 -22.07 -10.16
CA CYS A 366 6.24 -21.45 -11.26
C CYS A 366 6.45 -19.93 -11.22
N THR A 367 7.31 -19.40 -12.09
CA THR A 367 7.75 -18.00 -12.06
C THR A 367 7.22 -17.19 -13.23
N LYS A 368 6.54 -17.78 -14.21
CA LYS A 368 5.95 -17.03 -15.33
C LYS A 368 4.77 -16.18 -14.88
N CYS A 369 3.94 -16.68 -13.96
CA CYS A 369 2.76 -15.97 -13.46
C CYS A 369 2.90 -15.48 -12.02
N HIS A 370 3.67 -16.19 -11.19
CA HIS A 370 3.67 -15.99 -9.75
C HIS A 370 4.96 -15.39 -9.17
N VAL A 371 4.79 -14.68 -8.06
CA VAL A 371 5.89 -14.14 -7.24
C VAL A 371 6.16 -15.07 -6.06
N VAL A 372 5.22 -15.17 -5.13
CA VAL A 372 5.33 -16.00 -3.92
C VAL A 372 4.53 -17.30 -4.04
N PHE A 373 3.44 -17.30 -4.81
CA PHE A 373 2.58 -18.47 -4.95
C PHE A 373 3.20 -19.57 -5.80
N GLY A 374 4.21 -19.26 -6.60
CA GLY A 374 4.87 -20.21 -7.49
C GLY A 374 5.52 -21.40 -6.79
N SER A 375 5.79 -21.29 -5.48
CA SER A 375 6.32 -22.35 -4.62
C SER A 375 5.26 -23.24 -3.97
N ARG A 376 3.98 -22.88 -4.07
CA ARG A 376 2.87 -23.59 -3.42
C ARG A 376 2.43 -24.80 -4.24
N PRO A 377 1.68 -25.75 -3.64
CA PRO A 377 1.06 -26.83 -4.39
C PRO A 377 0.20 -26.31 -5.54
N ILE A 378 0.23 -27.01 -6.68
CA ILE A 378 -0.57 -26.64 -7.86
C ILE A 378 -2.07 -26.77 -7.50
N PRO A 379 -2.86 -25.69 -7.59
CA PRO A 379 -4.29 -25.78 -7.36
C PRO A 379 -5.00 -26.58 -8.45
N GLN A 380 -6.05 -27.33 -8.10
CA GLN A 380 -6.84 -28.10 -9.05
C GLN A 380 -7.36 -27.27 -10.24
N SER A 381 -7.66 -25.99 -10.02
CA SER A 381 -8.10 -25.07 -11.08
C SER A 381 -7.09 -24.93 -12.23
N HIS A 382 -5.78 -25.08 -11.97
CA HIS A 382 -4.76 -25.01 -13.03
C HIS A 382 -4.78 -26.27 -13.89
N ILE A 383 -4.87 -27.44 -13.25
CA ILE A 383 -4.98 -28.72 -13.95
C ILE A 383 -6.24 -28.76 -14.80
N GLN A 384 -7.37 -28.31 -14.22
CA GLN A 384 -8.64 -28.25 -14.92
C GLN A 384 -8.60 -27.31 -16.13
N ALA A 385 -7.99 -26.12 -15.98
CA ALA A 385 -7.86 -25.18 -17.09
C ALA A 385 -6.99 -25.70 -18.24
N ILE A 386 -5.99 -26.54 -17.95
CA ILE A 386 -5.20 -27.21 -18.99
C ILE A 386 -6.07 -28.24 -19.73
N ILE A 387 -6.79 -29.09 -19.00
CA ILE A 387 -7.65 -30.13 -19.57
C ILE A 387 -8.76 -29.51 -20.43
N GLU A 388 -9.43 -28.47 -19.94
CA GLU A 388 -10.52 -27.79 -20.64
C GLU A 388 -10.05 -27.10 -21.93
N ALA A 389 -8.81 -26.62 -21.95
CA ALA A 389 -8.19 -26.06 -23.16
C ALA A 389 -7.63 -27.14 -24.10
N GLY A 390 -7.87 -28.43 -23.84
CA GLY A 390 -7.41 -29.55 -24.66
C GLY A 390 -5.92 -29.90 -24.49
N GLY A 391 -5.26 -29.32 -23.50
CA GLY A 391 -3.87 -29.62 -23.16
C GLY A 391 -3.73 -30.85 -22.29
N LYS A 392 -2.55 -31.48 -22.33
CA LYS A 392 -2.16 -32.54 -21.39
C LYS A 392 -1.43 -31.92 -20.19
N PRO A 393 -1.96 -32.05 -18.96
CA PRO A 393 -1.32 -31.50 -17.76
C PRO A 393 -0.13 -32.33 -17.30
#